data_AF-A0A0D7BKP6-F1
#
_entry.id   AF-A0A0D7BKP6-F1
#
_cell.length_a   1.000
_cell.length_b   1.000
_cell.length_c   1.000
_cell.angle_alpha   90.00
_cell.angle_beta   90.00
_cell.angle_gamma   90.00
#
_symmetry.space_group_name_H-M   'P 1'
#
loop_
_entity.id
_entity.type
_entity.pdbx_description
1 polymer ?
#
loop_
_entity_poly.entity_id
_entity_poly.type
_entity_poly.pdbx_seq_one_letter_code
_entity_poly.pdbx_strand_id
1 'polypeptide(L)'
;MASLTHSEVCLQKFLRYYEDINALPDANELLASETTMEEVLKADQTLTDAIVEVFPLVLMAYEDPSTTTEQWEELDSRRQRFMETIDILATHCYHYLHKHVILSSAGVESENEERAIARLKANYLDHMNAYLNAVADGELENGYEGSDESEDRDYTPQDNASVMEPVQEKEI
;
A
#
# COMPACT_ATOMS: atom_id res chain seq x y z
N MET A 1 21.54 16.07 -3.61
CA MET A 1 20.58 15.14 -3.00
C MET A 1 19.19 15.61 -3.38
N ALA A 2 18.51 14.90 -4.28
CA ALA A 2 17.12 15.18 -4.56
C ALA A 2 16.26 14.96 -3.32
N SER A 3 15.22 15.78 -3.19
CA SER A 3 14.22 15.61 -2.14
C SER A 3 13.39 14.36 -2.44
N LEU A 4 13.11 13.58 -1.41
CA LEU A 4 12.17 12.46 -1.49
C LEU A 4 10.78 12.97 -1.88
N THR A 5 10.05 12.17 -2.66
CA THR A 5 8.63 12.41 -2.91
C THR A 5 7.80 12.09 -1.67
N HIS A 6 6.53 12.51 -1.67
CA HIS A 6 5.61 12.20 -0.57
C HIS A 6 5.50 10.69 -0.34
N SER A 7 5.32 9.91 -1.41
CA SER A 7 5.21 8.45 -1.36
C SER A 7 6.49 7.81 -0.81
N GLU A 8 7.67 8.29 -1.23
CA GLU A 8 8.95 7.82 -0.66
C GLU A 8 9.05 8.09 0.85
N VAL A 9 8.60 9.25 1.33
CA VAL A 9 8.59 9.56 2.76
C VAL A 9 7.63 8.64 3.51
N CYS A 10 6.45 8.34 2.96
CA CYS A 10 5.49 7.42 3.57
C CYS A 10 6.02 5.99 3.65
N LEU A 11 6.66 5.49 2.58
CA LEU A 11 7.28 4.17 2.57
C LEU A 11 8.44 4.07 3.56
N GLN A 12 9.27 5.12 3.70
CA GLN A 12 10.31 5.15 4.72
C GLN A 12 9.76 5.12 6.14
N LYS A 13 8.63 5.77 6.40
CA LYS A 13 7.95 5.69 7.70
C LYS A 13 7.45 4.27 7.97
N PHE A 14 6.89 3.61 6.95
CA PHE A 14 6.46 2.22 7.06
C PHE A 14 7.64 1.28 7.35
N LEU A 15 8.75 1.40 6.62
CA LEU A 15 9.96 0.59 6.85
C LEU A 15 10.43 0.74 8.30
N ARG A 16 10.53 1.97 8.78
CA ARG A 16 10.93 2.25 10.16
C ARG A 16 9.94 1.68 11.18
N TYR A 17 8.63 1.83 10.94
CA TYR A 17 7.60 1.23 11.79
C TYR A 17 7.76 -0.30 11.87
N TYR A 18 8.04 -0.95 10.75
CA TYR A 18 8.23 -2.40 10.69
C TYR A 18 9.51 -2.85 11.40
N GLU A 19 10.61 -2.13 11.23
CA GLU A 19 11.87 -2.36 11.95
C GLU A 19 11.69 -2.19 13.47
N ASP A 20 11.00 -1.11 13.88
CA ASP A 20 10.72 -0.82 15.28
C ASP A 20 9.91 -1.96 15.91
N ILE A 21 8.91 -2.52 15.21
CA ILE A 21 8.15 -3.69 15.69
C ILE A 21 9.03 -4.94 15.78
N ASN A 22 9.86 -5.23 14.78
CA ASN A 22 10.73 -6.41 14.81
C ASN A 22 11.77 -6.38 15.94
N ALA A 23 12.12 -5.18 16.41
CA ALA A 23 13.03 -5.00 17.54
C ALA A 23 12.36 -5.27 18.92
N LEU A 24 11.03 -5.39 18.97
CA LEU A 24 10.29 -5.64 20.20
C LEU A 24 10.27 -7.14 20.56
N PRO A 25 10.22 -7.48 21.87
CA PRO A 25 10.23 -8.87 22.33
C PRO A 25 8.98 -9.67 21.92
N ASP A 26 7.87 -8.99 21.62
CA ASP A 26 6.57 -9.51 21.19
C ASP A 26 6.32 -9.31 19.68
N ALA A 27 7.38 -9.11 18.89
CA ALA A 27 7.31 -8.85 17.45
C ALA A 27 6.35 -9.77 16.69
N ASN A 28 6.37 -11.08 16.96
CA ASN A 28 5.50 -12.03 16.27
C ASN A 28 4.00 -11.76 16.47
N GLU A 29 3.60 -11.34 17.68
CA GLU A 29 2.20 -11.02 17.98
C GLU A 29 1.80 -9.69 17.37
N LEU A 30 2.67 -8.68 17.49
CA LEU A 30 2.45 -7.36 16.92
C LEU A 30 2.38 -7.40 15.39
N LEU A 31 3.27 -8.13 14.74
CA LEU A 31 3.23 -8.34 13.29
C LEU A 31 1.97 -9.10 12.86
N ALA A 32 1.44 -10.00 13.69
CA ALA A 32 0.18 -10.67 13.39
C ALA A 32 -1.06 -9.84 13.74
N SER A 33 -0.90 -8.59 14.19
CA SER A 33 -2.03 -7.73 14.57
C SER A 33 -2.76 -7.16 13.36
N GLU A 34 -4.07 -6.91 13.52
CA GLU A 34 -4.87 -6.21 12.51
C GLU A 34 -4.30 -4.80 12.20
N THR A 35 -3.78 -4.11 13.22
CA THR A 35 -3.14 -2.81 13.06
C THR A 35 -1.95 -2.87 12.10
N THR A 36 -1.08 -3.87 12.23
CA THR A 36 0.05 -4.01 11.30
C THR A 36 -0.41 -4.40 9.90
N MET A 37 -1.47 -5.21 9.78
CA MET A 37 -2.06 -5.51 8.48
C MET A 37 -2.59 -4.24 7.79
N GLU A 38 -3.25 -3.34 8.51
CA GLU A 38 -3.69 -2.05 7.94
C GLU A 38 -2.52 -1.21 7.44
N GLU A 39 -1.41 -1.16 8.19
CA GLU A 39 -0.20 -0.43 7.77
C GLU A 39 0.46 -1.08 6.54
N VAL A 40 0.47 -2.42 6.47
CA VAL A 40 0.95 -3.18 5.31
C VAL A 40 0.11 -2.86 4.06
N LEU A 41 -1.23 -2.84 4.17
CA LEU A 41 -2.12 -2.50 3.05
C LEU A 41 -1.97 -1.04 2.60
N LYS A 42 -1.75 -0.10 3.53
CA LYS A 42 -1.44 1.30 3.17
C LYS A 42 -0.10 1.41 2.44
N ALA A 43 0.91 0.66 2.89
CA ALA A 43 2.21 0.63 2.27
C ALA A 43 2.16 0.00 0.86
N ASP A 44 1.37 -1.05 0.66
CA ASP A 44 1.10 -1.69 -0.63
C ASP A 44 0.54 -0.70 -1.66
N GLN A 45 -0.49 0.06 -1.29
CA GLN A 45 -1.06 1.11 -2.14
C GLN A 45 -0.04 2.21 -2.43
N THR A 46 0.65 2.72 -1.39
CA THR A 46 1.66 3.78 -1.53
C THR A 46 2.82 3.34 -2.43
N LEU A 47 3.22 2.08 -2.34
CA LEU A 47 4.28 1.49 -3.13
C LEU A 47 3.91 1.43 -4.61
N THR A 48 2.66 1.08 -4.89
CA THR A 48 2.11 1.10 -6.25
C THR A 48 2.22 2.51 -6.86
N ASP A 49 1.78 3.54 -6.12
CA ASP A 49 1.84 4.93 -6.57
C ASP A 49 3.29 5.39 -6.80
N ALA A 50 4.19 5.08 -5.86
CA ALA A 50 5.61 5.45 -5.95
C ALA A 50 6.32 4.81 -7.14
N ILE A 51 5.95 3.56 -7.47
CA ILE A 51 6.57 2.81 -8.55
C ILE A 51 6.17 3.35 -9.92
N VAL A 52 4.91 3.78 -10.06
CA VAL A 52 4.44 4.49 -11.26
C VAL A 52 5.24 5.78 -11.51
N GLU A 53 5.65 6.48 -10.46
CA GLU A 53 6.44 7.71 -10.60
C GLU A 53 7.91 7.47 -10.95
N VAL A 54 8.54 6.44 -10.37
CA VAL A 54 10.00 6.29 -10.40
C VAL A 54 10.49 5.28 -11.43
N PHE A 55 9.81 4.15 -11.62
CA PHE A 55 10.30 3.13 -12.56
C PHE A 55 10.41 3.62 -14.00
N PRO A 56 9.48 4.44 -14.53
CA PRO A 56 9.67 5.03 -15.85
C PRO A 56 10.93 5.89 -15.95
N LEU A 57 11.27 6.63 -14.89
CA LEU A 57 12.50 7.43 -14.85
C LEU A 57 13.75 6.54 -14.88
N VAL A 58 13.73 5.42 -14.15
CA VAL A 58 14.82 4.43 -14.16
C VAL A 58 14.98 3.80 -15.55
N LEU A 59 13.89 3.42 -16.20
CA LEU A 59 13.91 2.82 -17.54
C LEU A 59 14.45 3.81 -18.58
N MET A 60 13.94 5.04 -18.60
CA MET A 60 14.44 6.09 -19.50
C MET A 60 15.92 6.37 -19.28
N ALA A 61 16.35 6.45 -18.02
CA ALA A 61 17.76 6.68 -17.69
C ALA A 61 18.67 5.52 -18.11
N TYR A 62 18.17 4.28 -18.09
CA TYR A 62 18.91 3.10 -18.56
C TYR A 62 19.13 3.10 -20.08
N GLU A 63 18.14 3.58 -20.84
CA GLU A 63 18.19 3.66 -22.29
C GLU A 63 18.92 4.91 -22.81
N ASP A 64 18.96 5.98 -22.01
CA ASP A 64 19.59 7.25 -22.38
C ASP A 64 21.12 7.21 -22.17
N PRO A 65 21.93 7.27 -23.26
CA PRO A 65 23.38 7.28 -23.16
C PRO A 65 23.97 8.56 -22.55
N SER A 66 23.15 9.59 -22.31
CA SER A 66 23.55 10.85 -21.68
C SER A 66 23.38 10.84 -20.15
N THR A 67 22.74 9.82 -19.58
CA THR A 67 22.59 9.63 -18.14
C THR A 67 23.97 9.57 -17.46
N THR A 68 24.17 10.45 -16.48
CA THR A 68 25.42 10.46 -15.71
C THR A 68 25.42 9.36 -14.65
N THR A 69 26.61 8.97 -14.19
CA THR A 69 26.76 8.01 -13.08
C THR A 69 26.03 8.47 -11.82
N GLU A 70 26.09 9.76 -11.48
CA GLU A 70 25.41 10.32 -10.30
C GLU A 70 23.87 10.22 -10.42
N GLN A 71 23.32 10.49 -11.60
CA GLN A 71 21.88 10.35 -11.85
C GLN A 71 21.44 8.89 -11.75
N TRP A 72 22.27 7.97 -12.27
CA TRP A 72 22.01 6.54 -12.17
C TRP A 72 22.05 6.05 -10.72
N GLU A 73 23.06 6.42 -9.95
CA GLU A 73 23.17 6.06 -8.53
C GLU A 73 21.99 6.60 -7.70
N GLU A 74 21.53 7.82 -8.00
CA GLU A 74 20.34 8.38 -7.35
C GLU A 74 19.10 7.54 -7.67
N LEU A 75 18.83 7.26 -8.94
CA LEU A 75 17.68 6.47 -9.38
C LEU A 75 17.72 5.02 -8.86
N ASP A 76 18.90 4.40 -8.85
CA ASP A 76 19.09 3.06 -8.31
C ASP A 76 18.88 3.03 -6.78
N SER A 77 19.31 4.07 -6.07
CA SER A 77 19.02 4.21 -4.64
C SER A 77 17.52 4.32 -4.36
N ARG A 78 16.76 5.04 -5.20
CA ARG A 78 15.30 5.10 -5.10
C ARG A 78 14.67 3.74 -5.34
N ARG A 79 15.08 3.06 -6.42
CA ARG A 79 14.65 1.70 -6.75
C ARG A 79 14.89 0.71 -5.60
N GLN A 80 16.07 0.77 -4.99
CA GLN A 80 16.45 -0.12 -3.90
C GLN A 80 15.53 0.01 -2.68
N ARG A 81 15.13 1.24 -2.31
CA ARG A 81 14.19 1.47 -1.20
C ARG A 81 12.82 0.86 -1.45
N PHE A 82 12.34 0.85 -2.69
CA PHE A 82 11.09 0.18 -3.04
C PHE A 82 11.22 -1.34 -2.95
N MET A 83 12.35 -1.90 -3.38
CA MET A 83 12.63 -3.34 -3.27
C MET A 83 12.62 -3.83 -1.82
N GLU A 84 13.13 -3.03 -0.88
CA GLU A 84 13.07 -3.35 0.56
C GLU A 84 11.62 -3.40 1.07
N THR A 85 10.75 -2.52 0.58
CA THR A 85 9.33 -2.57 0.95
C THR A 85 8.65 -3.80 0.36
N ILE A 86 8.91 -4.13 -0.91
CA ILE A 86 8.38 -5.35 -1.56
C ILE A 86 8.77 -6.60 -0.78
N ASP A 87 10.00 -6.66 -0.27
CA ASP A 87 10.48 -7.78 0.54
C ASP A 87 9.65 -7.99 1.80
N ILE A 88 9.38 -6.89 2.53
CA ILE A 88 8.55 -6.90 3.72
C ILE A 88 7.12 -7.29 3.40
N LEU A 89 6.50 -6.68 2.38
CA LEU A 89 5.12 -6.97 2.00
C LEU A 89 4.96 -8.44 1.61
N ALA A 90 5.86 -8.98 0.77
CA ALA A 90 5.81 -10.38 0.34
C ALA A 90 6.00 -11.35 1.51
N THR A 91 6.94 -11.06 2.40
CA THR A 91 7.20 -11.88 3.60
C THR A 91 6.00 -11.86 4.54
N HIS A 92 5.44 -10.67 4.78
CA HIS A 92 4.31 -10.49 5.66
C HIS A 92 3.04 -11.15 5.11
N CYS A 93 2.73 -10.96 3.84
CA CYS A 93 1.61 -11.62 3.17
C CYS A 93 1.76 -13.14 3.21
N TYR A 94 2.97 -13.68 2.99
CA TYR A 94 3.21 -15.12 3.15
C TYR A 94 2.92 -15.57 4.59
N HIS A 95 3.58 -14.98 5.58
CA HIS A 95 3.42 -15.43 6.96
C HIS A 95 2.01 -15.24 7.50
N TYR A 96 1.37 -14.12 7.21
CA TYR A 96 0.03 -13.82 7.69
C TYR A 96 -1.02 -14.64 6.95
N LEU A 97 -1.10 -14.58 5.62
CA LEU A 97 -2.15 -15.28 4.86
C LEU A 97 -1.94 -16.80 4.91
N HIS A 98 -0.70 -17.29 4.81
CA HIS A 98 -0.44 -18.73 4.84
C HIS A 98 -0.68 -19.33 6.24
N LYS A 99 -0.29 -18.64 7.33
CA LYS A 99 -0.51 -19.17 8.70
C LYS A 99 -1.94 -18.95 9.19
N HIS A 100 -2.62 -17.86 8.83
CA HIS A 100 -3.96 -17.57 9.35
C HIS A 100 -5.10 -18.03 8.43
N VAL A 101 -4.91 -18.07 7.11
CA VAL A 101 -5.98 -18.44 6.16
C VAL A 101 -5.88 -19.91 5.75
N ILE A 102 -4.68 -20.45 5.47
CA ILE A 102 -4.52 -21.81 4.90
C ILE A 102 -4.47 -22.91 5.97
N LEU A 103 -4.09 -22.63 7.23
CA LEU A 103 -4.23 -23.60 8.33
C LEU A 103 -5.68 -23.97 8.66
N SER A 104 -6.67 -23.22 8.14
CA SER A 104 -8.10 -23.58 8.13
C SER A 104 -8.42 -24.73 7.17
N SER A 105 -7.53 -25.01 6.21
CA SER A 105 -7.67 -26.02 5.16
C SER A 105 -6.50 -27.00 5.24
N ALA A 106 -6.74 -28.14 5.88
CA ALA A 106 -5.77 -29.20 6.09
C ALA A 106 -4.99 -29.59 4.81
N GLY A 107 -3.66 -29.70 4.94
CA GLY A 107 -2.87 -30.66 4.16
C GLY A 107 -2.05 -30.13 2.98
N VAL A 108 -1.55 -28.90 3.00
CA VAL A 108 -0.58 -28.45 1.98
C VAL A 108 0.84 -28.71 2.48
N GLU A 109 1.57 -29.53 1.72
CA GLU A 109 2.98 -29.83 1.91
C GLU A 109 3.79 -28.53 2.03
N SER A 110 4.75 -28.52 2.95
CA SER A 110 5.70 -27.43 3.14
C SER A 110 6.48 -27.20 1.84
N GLU A 111 6.00 -26.33 0.94
CA GLU A 111 6.90 -25.67 0.01
C GLU A 111 8.04 -25.02 0.81
N ASN A 112 9.26 -25.02 0.26
CA ASN A 112 10.33 -24.25 0.87
C ASN A 112 9.86 -22.79 0.94
N GLU A 113 9.70 -22.25 2.14
CA GLU A 113 9.22 -20.90 2.44
C GLU A 113 9.91 -19.84 1.58
N GLU A 114 11.21 -19.96 1.38
CA GLU A 114 11.99 -19.05 0.53
C GLU A 114 11.48 -19.04 -0.92
N ARG A 115 11.08 -20.20 -1.46
CA ARG A 115 10.54 -20.32 -2.82
C ARG A 115 9.14 -19.70 -2.91
N ALA A 116 8.31 -19.86 -1.89
CA ALA A 116 6.97 -19.27 -1.85
C ALA A 116 7.06 -17.74 -1.77
N ILE A 117 7.92 -17.21 -0.89
CA ILE A 117 8.20 -15.77 -0.79
C ILE A 117 8.76 -15.24 -2.13
N ALA A 118 9.70 -15.95 -2.76
CA ALA A 118 10.24 -15.56 -4.06
C ALA A 118 9.17 -15.48 -5.15
N ARG A 119 8.20 -16.40 -5.16
CA ARG A 119 7.05 -16.33 -6.09
C ARG A 119 6.15 -15.14 -5.81
N LEU A 120 5.86 -14.84 -4.55
CA LEU A 120 5.07 -13.66 -4.20
C LEU A 120 5.77 -12.36 -4.64
N LYS A 121 7.08 -12.25 -4.43
CA LYS A 121 7.88 -11.13 -4.94
C LYS A 121 7.80 -11.00 -6.45
N ALA A 122 7.96 -12.12 -7.17
CA ALA A 122 7.86 -12.12 -8.63
C ALA A 122 6.47 -11.66 -9.09
N ASN A 123 5.40 -12.17 -8.49
CA ASN A 123 4.04 -11.75 -8.79
C ASN A 123 3.80 -10.26 -8.51
N TYR A 124 4.41 -9.72 -7.46
CA TYR A 124 4.34 -8.30 -7.12
C TYR A 124 4.99 -7.45 -8.22
N LEU A 125 6.22 -7.82 -8.62
CA LEU A 125 6.94 -7.17 -9.71
C LEU A 125 6.19 -7.28 -11.04
N ASP A 126 5.63 -8.45 -11.36
CA ASP A 126 4.86 -8.66 -12.58
C ASP A 126 3.59 -7.82 -12.61
N HIS A 127 2.85 -7.72 -11.49
CA HIS A 127 1.67 -6.84 -11.39
C HIS A 127 2.05 -5.38 -11.62
N MET A 128 3.13 -4.91 -11.00
CA MET A 128 3.57 -3.53 -11.17
C MET A 128 4.05 -3.26 -12.59
N ASN A 129 4.75 -4.20 -13.22
CA ASN A 129 5.13 -4.08 -14.63
C ASN A 129 3.90 -4.04 -15.55
N ALA A 130 2.89 -4.87 -15.30
CA ALA A 130 1.64 -4.84 -16.05
C ALA A 130 0.90 -3.51 -15.88
N TYR A 131 0.84 -2.97 -14.65
CA TYR A 131 0.27 -1.66 -14.35
C TYR A 131 1.00 -0.54 -15.08
N LEU A 132 2.35 -0.56 -15.05
CA LEU A 132 3.19 0.41 -15.75
C LEU A 132 2.96 0.37 -17.26
N ASN A 133 2.86 -0.83 -17.86
CA ASN A 133 2.59 -0.98 -19.28
C ASN A 133 1.19 -0.45 -19.64
N ALA A 134 0.16 -0.76 -18.84
CA ALA A 134 -1.20 -0.26 -19.06
C ALA A 134 -1.28 1.28 -18.97
N VAL A 135 -0.52 1.88 -18.04
CA VAL A 135 -0.41 3.35 -17.90
C VAL A 135 0.37 3.96 -19.08
N ALA A 136 1.45 3.30 -19.54
CA ALA A 136 2.27 3.77 -20.65
C ALA A 136 1.56 3.68 -22.01
N ASP A 137 0.77 2.62 -22.22
CA ASP A 137 0.00 2.39 -23.46
C ASP A 137 -1.30 3.22 -23.51
N GLY A 138 -1.62 3.97 -22.44
CA GLY A 138 -2.80 4.84 -22.38
C GLY A 138 -4.12 4.10 -22.27
N GLU A 139 -4.11 2.83 -21.87
CA GLU A 139 -5.31 1.98 -21.71
C GLU A 139 -6.00 2.12 -20.33
N LEU A 140 -5.82 3.25 -19.65
CA LEU A 140 -6.81 3.69 -18.65
C LEU A 140 -7.92 4.47 -19.36
N GLU A 141 -8.56 3.81 -20.33
CA GLU A 141 -9.87 4.23 -20.80
C GLU A 141 -10.85 4.01 -19.63
N ASN A 142 -11.41 5.10 -19.11
CA ASN A 142 -12.51 5.18 -18.14
C ASN A 142 -13.21 3.85 -17.84
N GLY A 143 -12.91 3.24 -16.69
CA GLY A 143 -13.46 1.93 -16.34
C GLY A 143 -13.69 1.70 -14.85
N TYR A 144 -13.84 2.75 -14.04
CA TYR A 144 -14.67 2.63 -12.83
C TYR A 144 -16.06 3.12 -13.21
N GLU A 145 -16.84 2.27 -13.88
CA GLU A 145 -18.28 2.33 -13.75
C GLU A 145 -18.58 1.97 -12.30
N GLY A 146 -18.62 3.00 -11.46
CA GLY A 146 -19.29 2.90 -10.18
C GLY A 146 -20.72 2.50 -10.48
N SER A 147 -21.03 1.24 -10.25
CA SER A 147 -22.38 0.71 -10.33
C SER A 147 -23.30 1.62 -9.53
N ASP A 148 -24.24 2.22 -10.26
CA ASP A 148 -25.49 2.76 -9.75
C ASP A 148 -26.10 1.73 -8.79
N GLU A 149 -26.00 1.98 -7.49
CA GLU A 149 -27.08 1.64 -6.58
C GLU A 149 -27.65 2.96 -6.03
N SER A 150 -28.68 3.40 -6.75
CA SER A 150 -29.66 4.40 -6.34
C SER A 150 -30.20 4.11 -4.94
N GLU A 151 -30.04 5.04 -4.01
CA GLU A 151 -31.06 5.31 -3.01
C GLU A 151 -31.32 6.82 -2.93
N ASP A 152 -32.45 7.20 -3.55
CA ASP A 152 -33.13 8.47 -3.35
C ASP A 152 -33.23 8.82 -1.85
N ARG A 153 -32.54 9.87 -1.43
CA ARG A 153 -32.95 10.65 -0.26
C ARG A 153 -33.04 12.11 -0.62
N ASP A 154 -34.24 12.46 -1.07
CA ASP A 154 -34.78 13.81 -1.09
C ASP A 154 -34.58 14.46 0.29
N TYR A 155 -33.69 15.47 0.37
CA TYR A 155 -33.58 16.33 1.54
C TYR A 155 -33.76 17.77 1.10
N THR A 156 -35.01 18.23 1.13
CA THR A 156 -35.37 19.65 1.01
C THR A 156 -34.94 20.41 2.27
N PRO A 157 -34.24 21.54 2.16
CA PRO A 157 -33.98 22.43 3.28
C PRO A 157 -35.21 23.31 3.54
N GLN A 158 -35.81 23.22 4.73
CA GLN A 158 -36.75 24.22 5.22
C GLN A 158 -36.20 24.90 6.47
N ASP A 159 -35.80 26.15 6.28
CA ASP A 159 -35.82 27.20 7.29
C ASP A 159 -37.20 27.27 7.96
N ASN A 160 -37.23 27.25 9.29
CA ASN A 160 -38.17 28.07 10.05
C ASN A 160 -37.64 28.26 11.48
N ALA A 161 -37.13 29.47 11.71
CA ALA A 161 -37.04 30.04 13.04
C ALA A 161 -38.44 30.18 13.67
N SER A 162 -38.49 30.13 15.01
CA SER A 162 -39.34 30.91 15.93
C SER A 162 -39.84 30.01 17.09
N VAL A 163 -39.28 30.07 18.32
CA VAL A 163 -39.55 30.99 19.45
C VAL A 163 -40.08 30.18 20.65
N MET A 164 -39.41 30.33 21.81
CA MET A 164 -39.86 30.39 23.24
C MET A 164 -41.02 29.48 23.71
N GLU A 165 -41.04 28.84 24.88
CA GLU A 165 -40.41 29.08 26.19
C GLU A 165 -40.67 27.87 27.16
N PRO A 166 -40.38 27.90 28.49
CA PRO A 166 -39.72 26.80 29.22
C PRO A 166 -40.66 26.08 30.22
N VAL A 167 -40.09 25.49 31.31
CA VAL A 167 -40.70 24.91 32.55
C VAL A 167 -40.59 23.36 32.56
N GLN A 168 -40.03 22.64 33.55
CA GLN A 168 -39.81 22.90 34.98
C GLN A 168 -38.65 22.03 35.54
N GLU A 169 -37.85 22.60 36.44
CA GLU A 169 -36.94 21.87 37.34
C GLU A 169 -37.72 20.93 38.29
N LYS A 170 -37.16 19.76 38.55
CA LYS A 170 -37.46 18.96 39.74
C LYS A 170 -36.17 18.79 40.54
N GLU A 171 -36.15 19.41 41.72
CA GLU A 171 -35.15 19.23 42.77
C GLU A 171 -35.03 17.75 43.20
N ILE A 172 -33.80 17.35 43.52
CA ILE A 172 -33.47 16.40 44.59
C ILE A 172 -32.41 17.07 45.45
#